data_AF-A0A382K9R7-F1
#
_entry.id   AF-A0A382K9R7-F1
#
_cell.length_a   1.000
_cell.length_b   1.000
_cell.length_c   1.000
_cell.angle_alpha   90.00
_cell.angle_beta   90.00
_cell.angle_gamma   90.00
#
_symmetry.space_group_name_H-M   'P 1'
#
loop_
_entity.id
_entity.type
_entity.pdbx_description
1 polymer ?
#
loop_
_entity_poly.entity_id
_entity_poly.type
_entity_poly.pdbx_seq_one_letter_code
_entity_poly.pdbx_strand_id
1 'polypeptide(L)'
;DVDTWMNVADPNGVNMRTEPIFVRAGPRRVTAAFLKQHEGPMEDLLSPHDWSLADRQIGVRGYGVTSPAHLKDLVVEGPTNVTGVSHTPTRERIFICRPTAASEERTCAESIINRLGSQAFRRPLTDDDLTALMDFYEYGSDEGGFEIGVRTALEALLASPDFVFRFEEAPEGVQIGTNYAISDVDLASRLSFFLWGGPPDSELMALATQGELSGGAVLEDQVRRMLADPRSDALATRFAAQWLRLDDLDQVHPDRLLFPDFHQQLSDAMRSETELFFSNLVREDLSFFDLYTADYTFLNERLARHYGVQGVRGEDFRKVQYPDERRRGLFGHGSILTLTSHAGRTSPVLRGKWVMEVLLGTPPPPPPPNVPDLDETATSVEGRALTTRERMEIHRSNPTCNSCHRFMDPIGLALETYDVIGQWR
;
A
#
# COMPACT_ATOMS: atom_id res chain seq x y z
N ASP A 1 -23.22 -19.75 -21.93
CA ASP A 1 -23.33 -18.95 -23.16
C ASP A 1 -23.28 -17.48 -22.82
N VAL A 2 -22.39 -16.72 -23.47
CA VAL A 2 -22.36 -15.27 -23.37
C VAL A 2 -23.44 -14.75 -24.31
N ASP A 3 -24.42 -14.01 -23.78
CA ASP A 3 -25.44 -13.37 -24.61
C ASP A 3 -24.78 -12.32 -25.51
N THR A 4 -24.93 -12.48 -26.83
CA THR A 4 -24.35 -11.58 -27.83
C THR A 4 -25.03 -10.21 -27.87
N TRP A 5 -26.17 -10.05 -27.18
CA TRP A 5 -26.97 -8.83 -27.13
C TRP A 5 -26.89 -8.09 -25.79
N MET A 6 -25.94 -8.48 -24.93
CA MET A 6 -25.63 -7.80 -23.67
C MET A 6 -25.49 -6.29 -23.88
N ASN A 7 -26.31 -5.50 -23.17
CA ASN A 7 -26.39 -4.06 -23.32
C ASN A 7 -26.45 -3.38 -21.95
N VAL A 8 -25.68 -2.31 -21.77
CA VAL A 8 -25.65 -1.50 -20.54
C VAL A 8 -26.95 -0.78 -20.21
N ALA A 9 -27.85 -0.63 -21.20
CA ALA A 9 -29.20 -0.12 -20.99
C ALA A 9 -30.09 -1.11 -20.21
N ASP A 10 -29.75 -2.40 -20.19
CA ASP A 10 -30.36 -3.38 -19.29
C ASP A 10 -29.57 -3.40 -17.97
N PRO A 11 -30.21 -3.12 -16.82
CA PRO A 11 -29.58 -3.13 -15.50
C PRO A 11 -28.82 -4.43 -15.16
N ASN A 12 -29.23 -5.56 -15.75
CA ASN A 12 -28.56 -6.85 -15.58
C ASN A 12 -27.85 -7.35 -16.84
N GLY A 13 -27.96 -6.60 -17.94
CA GLY A 13 -27.51 -7.04 -19.26
C GLY A 13 -26.00 -7.10 -19.44
N VAL A 14 -25.20 -6.66 -18.46
CA VAL A 14 -23.74 -6.79 -18.47
C VAL A 14 -23.18 -7.71 -17.38
N ASN A 15 -24.05 -8.35 -16.60
CA ASN A 15 -23.63 -9.27 -15.54
C ASN A 15 -23.42 -10.67 -16.12
N MET A 16 -22.19 -11.18 -16.05
CA MET A 16 -21.89 -12.58 -16.37
C MET A 16 -21.85 -13.41 -15.09
N ARG A 17 -22.60 -14.51 -15.04
CA ARG A 17 -22.61 -15.45 -13.92
C ARG A 17 -22.30 -16.86 -14.41
N THR A 18 -21.44 -17.57 -13.70
CA THR A 18 -21.19 -19.00 -13.96
C THR A 18 -22.26 -19.84 -13.26
N GLU A 19 -22.48 -21.05 -13.73
CA GLU A 19 -23.15 -22.08 -12.91
C GLU A 19 -22.40 -22.26 -11.57
N PRO A 20 -23.08 -22.69 -10.49
CA PRO A 20 -22.42 -22.97 -9.22
C PRO A 20 -21.27 -23.97 -9.40
N ILE A 21 -20.06 -23.55 -9.02
CA ILE A 21 -18.86 -24.40 -9.10
C ILE A 21 -18.63 -25.02 -7.73
N PHE A 22 -18.57 -26.35 -7.67
CA PHE A 22 -18.16 -27.02 -6.44
C PHE A 22 -16.69 -26.71 -6.14
N VAL A 23 -16.44 -26.06 -5.02
CA VAL A 23 -15.09 -25.75 -4.53
C VAL A 23 -14.96 -26.31 -3.12
N ARG A 24 -13.92 -27.12 -2.90
CA ARG A 24 -13.56 -27.54 -1.54
C ARG A 24 -13.18 -26.30 -0.74
N ALA A 25 -13.77 -26.16 0.44
CA ALA A 25 -13.49 -25.09 1.38
C ALA A 25 -11.99 -24.90 1.67
N GLY A 26 -11.63 -23.69 2.10
CA GLY A 26 -10.26 -23.25 2.33
C GLY A 26 -9.79 -22.17 1.35
N PRO A 27 -8.53 -21.68 1.49
CA PRO A 27 -7.97 -20.66 0.60
C PRO A 27 -7.89 -21.15 -0.84
N ARG A 28 -8.43 -20.37 -1.78
CA ARG A 28 -8.43 -20.69 -3.21
C ARG A 28 -8.09 -19.45 -4.01
N ARG A 29 -7.28 -19.60 -5.06
CA ARG A 29 -7.06 -18.55 -6.06
C ARG A 29 -8.19 -18.64 -7.09
N VAL A 30 -8.94 -17.56 -7.22
CA VAL A 30 -9.96 -17.38 -8.27
C VAL A 30 -9.37 -16.44 -9.31
N THR A 31 -9.54 -16.77 -10.59
CA THR A 31 -9.04 -15.97 -11.70
C THR A 31 -10.12 -15.90 -12.77
N ALA A 32 -10.43 -14.68 -13.21
CA ALA A 32 -11.25 -14.43 -14.39
C ALA A 32 -10.33 -14.02 -15.54
N ALA A 33 -10.56 -14.58 -16.73
CA ALA A 33 -9.80 -14.24 -17.92
C ALA A 33 -10.75 -14.12 -19.11
N PHE A 34 -10.58 -13.06 -19.91
CA PHE A 34 -11.28 -12.93 -21.19
C PHE A 34 -10.44 -13.62 -22.26
N LEU A 35 -10.91 -14.79 -22.72
CA LEU A 35 -10.26 -15.51 -23.80
C LEU A 35 -10.67 -14.86 -25.13
N LYS A 36 -9.68 -14.38 -25.89
CA LYS A 36 -9.87 -13.89 -27.24
C LYS A 36 -10.28 -15.04 -28.16
N GLN A 37 -11.57 -15.15 -28.48
CA GLN A 37 -12.08 -16.21 -29.34
C GLN A 37 -12.04 -15.83 -30.83
N HIS A 38 -12.28 -14.56 -31.14
CA HIS A 38 -12.30 -14.04 -32.50
C HIS A 38 -11.70 -12.63 -32.53
N GLU A 39 -11.11 -12.27 -33.65
CA GLU A 39 -10.61 -10.92 -33.94
C GLU A 39 -11.02 -10.57 -35.37
N GLY A 40 -11.50 -9.35 -35.56
CA GLY A 40 -11.82 -8.81 -36.87
C GLY A 40 -11.08 -7.49 -37.08
N PRO A 41 -11.01 -7.00 -38.33
CA PRO A 41 -10.49 -5.66 -38.59
C PRO A 41 -11.34 -4.63 -37.83
N MET A 42 -10.67 -3.76 -37.07
CA MET A 42 -11.28 -2.61 -36.41
C MET A 42 -11.19 -1.41 -37.35
N GLU A 43 -12.34 -0.86 -37.74
CA GLU A 43 -12.44 0.40 -38.51
C GLU A 43 -12.55 1.59 -37.53
N ASP A 44 -11.59 1.66 -36.61
CA ASP A 44 -11.50 2.76 -35.65
C ASP A 44 -10.87 3.99 -36.32
N LEU A 45 -11.49 5.16 -36.14
CA LEU A 45 -10.90 6.45 -36.52
C LEU A 45 -9.77 6.84 -35.57
N LEU A 46 -9.84 6.38 -34.32
CA LEU A 46 -8.84 6.54 -33.27
C LEU A 46 -8.72 5.21 -32.53
N SER A 47 -7.53 4.61 -32.55
CA SER A 47 -7.26 3.41 -31.75
C SER A 47 -6.92 3.85 -30.32
N PRO A 48 -7.61 3.34 -29.29
CA PRO A 48 -7.17 3.54 -27.91
C PRO A 48 -5.80 2.88 -27.74
N HIS A 49 -4.90 3.54 -27.03
CA HIS A 49 -3.64 2.92 -26.66
C HIS A 49 -3.91 1.79 -25.64
N ASP A 50 -3.46 0.56 -25.97
CA ASP A 50 -3.53 -0.66 -25.16
C ASP A 50 -4.78 -0.82 -24.26
N TRP A 51 -4.60 -0.75 -22.94
CA TRP A 51 -5.62 -1.01 -21.91
C TRP A 51 -6.32 0.27 -21.44
N SER A 52 -6.29 1.34 -22.23
CA SER A 52 -6.86 2.64 -21.85
C SER A 52 -8.35 2.55 -21.55
N LEU A 53 -8.77 3.20 -20.46
CA LEU A 53 -10.18 3.49 -20.19
C LEU A 53 -10.59 4.69 -21.05
N ALA A 54 -10.73 4.47 -22.36
CA ALA A 54 -11.14 5.49 -23.34
C ALA A 54 -12.54 6.06 -23.08
N ASP A 55 -13.27 5.52 -22.10
CA ASP A 55 -14.63 5.95 -21.76
C ASP A 55 -14.86 5.97 -20.24
N ARG A 56 -15.78 6.83 -19.81
CA ARG A 56 -16.37 6.86 -18.46
C ARG A 56 -17.63 5.99 -18.36
N GLN A 57 -18.17 5.54 -19.48
CA GLN A 57 -19.32 4.64 -19.56
C GLN A 57 -18.87 3.28 -20.12
N ILE A 58 -19.44 2.19 -19.59
CA ILE A 58 -19.20 0.86 -20.17
C ILE A 58 -19.98 0.80 -21.49
N GLY A 59 -19.34 0.41 -22.60
CA GLY A 59 -20.04 0.04 -23.82
C GLY A 59 -20.64 1.17 -24.66
N VAL A 60 -20.31 2.46 -24.43
CA VAL A 60 -20.60 3.47 -25.45
C VAL A 60 -19.54 3.34 -26.54
N ARG A 61 -19.97 2.77 -27.66
CA ARG A 61 -19.25 2.89 -28.93
C ARG A 61 -19.30 4.36 -29.35
N GLY A 62 -18.38 5.17 -28.84
CA GLY A 62 -18.08 6.45 -29.47
C GLY A 62 -17.82 6.18 -30.96
N TYR A 63 -18.44 6.95 -31.85
CA TYR A 63 -18.27 6.72 -33.29
C TYR A 63 -16.77 6.73 -33.65
N GLY A 64 -16.23 5.58 -34.08
CA GLY A 64 -14.83 5.43 -34.46
C GLY A 64 -13.83 5.04 -33.36
N VAL A 65 -14.28 4.59 -32.18
CA VAL A 65 -13.39 4.04 -31.12
C VAL A 65 -13.96 2.73 -30.59
N THR A 66 -13.16 1.67 -30.60
CA THR A 66 -13.50 0.39 -29.97
C THR A 66 -12.77 0.25 -28.64
N SER A 67 -13.50 0.36 -27.54
CA SER A 67 -12.97 0.09 -26.20
C SER A 67 -12.95 -1.42 -25.91
N PRO A 68 -11.81 -2.00 -25.46
CA PRO A 68 -11.76 -3.39 -25.02
C PRO A 68 -12.74 -3.66 -23.88
N ALA A 69 -13.30 -4.87 -23.85
CA ALA A 69 -14.06 -5.33 -22.69
C ALA A 69 -13.13 -5.37 -21.46
N HIS A 70 -13.58 -4.82 -20.34
CA HIS A 70 -12.86 -4.82 -19.07
C HIS A 70 -13.75 -5.37 -17.95
N LEU A 71 -13.13 -6.05 -16.99
CA LEU A 71 -13.80 -6.50 -15.78
C LEU A 71 -13.86 -5.32 -14.82
N LYS A 72 -15.07 -4.85 -14.52
CA LYS A 72 -15.28 -3.84 -13.49
C LYS A 72 -15.28 -4.47 -12.09
N ASP A 73 -16.11 -5.48 -11.90
CA ASP A 73 -16.32 -6.16 -10.62
C ASP A 73 -16.24 -7.68 -10.79
N LEU A 74 -15.59 -8.37 -9.85
CA LEU A 74 -15.59 -9.84 -9.74
C LEU A 74 -16.16 -10.23 -8.38
N VAL A 75 -17.38 -10.74 -8.36
CA VAL A 75 -18.06 -11.14 -7.13
C VAL A 75 -18.08 -12.66 -7.04
N VAL A 76 -17.61 -13.19 -5.89
CA VAL A 76 -17.77 -14.61 -5.54
C VAL A 76 -19.00 -14.73 -4.64
N GLU A 77 -20.07 -15.31 -5.18
CA GLU A 77 -21.29 -15.59 -4.41
C GLU A 77 -21.24 -17.00 -3.78
N GLY A 78 -21.52 -17.10 -2.48
CA GLY A 78 -21.50 -18.34 -1.72
C GLY A 78 -20.83 -18.17 -0.33
N PRO A 79 -20.50 -19.27 0.37
CA PRO A 79 -20.79 -20.66 0.03
C PRO A 79 -22.27 -21.00 0.20
N THR A 80 -22.83 -21.78 -0.73
CA THR A 80 -24.16 -22.40 -0.61
C THR A 80 -23.99 -23.87 -0.23
N ASN A 81 -24.84 -24.39 0.68
CA ASN A 81 -24.79 -25.77 1.18
C ASN A 81 -23.49 -26.16 1.93
N VAL A 82 -23.13 -25.41 2.97
CA VAL A 82 -21.98 -25.70 3.83
C VAL A 82 -22.21 -27.01 4.61
N THR A 83 -21.29 -27.97 4.50
CA THR A 83 -21.38 -29.30 5.16
C THR A 83 -20.65 -29.37 6.51
N GLY A 84 -20.05 -28.28 6.96
CA GLY A 84 -19.33 -28.19 8.24
C GLY A 84 -18.19 -27.17 8.18
N VAL A 85 -17.42 -27.08 9.27
CA VAL A 85 -16.25 -26.20 9.35
C VAL A 85 -15.05 -26.91 8.73
N SER A 86 -14.46 -26.32 7.70
CA SER A 86 -13.30 -26.90 7.02
C SER A 86 -12.03 -26.83 7.84
N HIS A 87 -11.12 -27.78 7.61
CA HIS A 87 -9.73 -27.68 8.03
C HIS A 87 -9.05 -26.54 7.25
N THR A 88 -8.68 -25.48 7.94
CA THR A 88 -7.95 -24.34 7.36
C THR A 88 -6.60 -24.20 8.05
N PRO A 89 -5.56 -23.67 7.36
CA PRO A 89 -4.27 -23.38 7.98
C PRO A 89 -4.40 -22.50 9.24
N THR A 90 -5.36 -21.57 9.26
CA THR A 90 -5.65 -20.74 10.43
C THR A 90 -6.18 -21.54 11.61
N ARG A 91 -7.12 -22.48 11.38
CA ARG A 91 -7.64 -23.34 12.45
C ARG A 91 -6.57 -24.26 13.02
N GLU A 92 -5.68 -24.79 12.18
CA GLU A 92 -4.53 -25.57 12.64
C GLU A 92 -3.56 -24.73 13.49
N ARG A 93 -3.40 -23.45 13.15
CA ARG A 93 -2.60 -22.52 13.95
C ARG A 93 -3.26 -22.14 15.26
N ILE A 94 -4.59 -22.13 15.37
CA ILE A 94 -5.33 -21.78 16.61
C ILE A 94 -5.41 -23.00 17.54
N PHE A 95 -5.95 -24.11 17.05
CA PHE A 95 -6.24 -25.32 17.83
C PHE A 95 -5.01 -26.23 17.89
N ILE A 96 -4.07 -25.91 18.78
CA ILE A 96 -2.83 -26.70 19.01
C ILE A 96 -3.07 -28.03 19.74
N CYS A 97 -4.24 -28.19 20.34
CA CYS A 97 -4.73 -29.43 20.92
C CYS A 97 -6.22 -29.56 20.61
N ARG A 98 -6.74 -30.80 20.66
CA ARG A 98 -8.17 -31.08 20.60
C ARG A 98 -8.51 -32.09 21.69
N PRO A 99 -9.32 -31.69 22.68
CA PRO A 99 -9.68 -32.58 23.78
C PRO A 99 -10.52 -33.74 23.26
N THR A 100 -10.29 -34.94 23.80
CA THR A 100 -11.08 -36.14 23.51
C THR A 100 -12.02 -36.52 24.64
N ALA A 101 -11.82 -35.91 25.82
CA ALA A 101 -12.67 -36.03 26.99
C ALA A 101 -12.94 -34.64 27.61
N ALA A 102 -14.10 -34.48 28.26
CA ALA A 102 -14.51 -33.22 28.89
C ALA A 102 -13.50 -32.70 29.93
N SER A 103 -12.81 -33.60 30.64
CA SER A 103 -11.77 -33.24 31.63
C SER A 103 -10.53 -32.59 31.00
N GLU A 104 -10.30 -32.77 29.70
CA GLU A 104 -9.14 -32.21 28.98
C GLU A 104 -9.45 -30.83 28.39
N GLU A 105 -10.73 -30.45 28.30
CA GLU A 105 -11.17 -29.24 27.60
C GLU A 105 -10.57 -27.98 28.21
N ARG A 106 -10.69 -27.82 29.53
CA ARG A 106 -10.20 -26.62 30.23
C ARG A 106 -8.70 -26.40 30.02
N THR A 107 -7.88 -27.43 30.28
CA THR A 107 -6.42 -27.33 30.12
C THR A 107 -5.99 -27.07 28.68
N CYS A 108 -6.71 -27.66 27.71
CA CYS A 108 -6.46 -27.39 26.30
C CYS A 108 -6.85 -25.95 25.92
N ALA A 109 -7.98 -25.45 26.42
CA ALA A 109 -8.42 -24.08 26.21
C ALA A 109 -7.44 -23.06 26.81
N GLU A 110 -7.01 -23.26 28.06
CA GLU A 110 -6.00 -22.43 28.74
C GLU A 110 -4.71 -22.37 27.93
N SER A 111 -4.24 -23.52 27.41
CA SER A 111 -3.03 -23.58 26.57
C SER A 111 -3.18 -22.79 25.26
N ILE A 112 -4.34 -22.88 24.61
CA ILE A 112 -4.63 -22.13 23.37
C ILE A 112 -4.70 -20.63 23.67
N ILE A 113 -5.48 -20.25 24.68
CA ILE A 113 -5.75 -18.85 25.06
C ILE A 113 -4.48 -18.18 25.57
N ASN A 114 -3.69 -18.86 26.41
CA ASN A 114 -2.42 -18.32 26.88
C ASN A 114 -1.45 -18.04 25.72
N ARG A 115 -1.33 -18.98 24.78
CA ARG A 115 -0.45 -18.80 23.61
C ARG A 115 -0.92 -17.67 22.71
N LEU A 116 -2.21 -17.64 22.37
CA LEU A 116 -2.78 -16.61 21.49
C LEU A 116 -2.78 -15.25 22.16
N GLY A 117 -3.13 -15.19 23.44
CA GLY A 117 -3.16 -13.97 24.22
C GLY A 117 -1.77 -13.39 24.43
N SER A 118 -0.75 -14.23 24.70
CA SER A 118 0.62 -13.74 24.82
C SER A 118 1.14 -13.11 23.51
N GLN A 119 0.73 -13.66 22.36
CA GLN A 119 1.04 -13.08 21.04
C GLN A 119 0.24 -11.82 20.76
N ALA A 120 -1.06 -11.83 21.10
CA ALA A 120 -1.97 -10.72 20.84
C ALA A 120 -1.64 -9.50 21.69
N PHE A 121 -1.39 -9.68 22.99
CA PHE A 121 -1.04 -8.61 23.92
C PHE A 121 0.47 -8.29 23.90
N ARG A 122 1.27 -9.14 23.23
CA ARG A 122 2.72 -8.96 23.02
C ARG A 122 3.51 -8.94 24.32
N ARG A 123 3.03 -9.69 25.31
CA ARG A 123 3.65 -9.93 26.61
C ARG A 123 3.12 -11.24 27.17
N PRO A 124 3.82 -11.89 28.13
CA PRO A 124 3.20 -12.96 28.90
C PRO A 124 1.86 -12.50 29.50
N LEU A 125 0.84 -13.36 29.43
CA LEU A 125 -0.42 -13.08 30.12
C LEU A 125 -0.21 -13.11 31.63
N THR A 126 -0.90 -12.22 32.33
CA THR A 126 -1.07 -12.33 33.78
C THR A 126 -2.15 -13.37 34.09
N ASP A 127 -2.21 -13.80 35.35
CA ASP A 127 -3.28 -14.70 35.82
C ASP A 127 -4.67 -14.04 35.66
N ASP A 128 -4.75 -12.71 35.82
CA ASP A 128 -5.98 -11.94 35.63
C ASP A 128 -6.40 -11.90 34.15
N ASP A 129 -5.43 -11.71 33.23
CA ASP A 129 -5.71 -11.74 31.78
C ASP A 129 -6.27 -13.11 31.37
N LEU A 130 -5.62 -14.19 31.83
CA LEU A 130 -6.04 -15.55 31.50
C LEU A 130 -7.43 -15.85 32.09
N THR A 131 -7.66 -15.48 33.35
CA THR A 131 -8.95 -15.68 34.02
C THR A 131 -10.07 -14.96 33.26
N ALA A 132 -9.87 -13.67 32.94
CA ALA A 132 -10.87 -12.89 32.21
C ALA A 132 -11.19 -13.49 30.83
N LEU A 133 -10.18 -13.97 30.09
CA LEU A 133 -10.40 -14.62 28.79
C LEU A 133 -11.06 -16.00 28.93
N MET A 134 -10.76 -16.72 30.01
CA MET A 134 -11.38 -18.01 30.32
C MET A 134 -12.86 -17.87 30.68
N ASP A 135 -13.29 -16.77 31.30
CA ASP A 135 -14.71 -16.50 31.53
C ASP A 135 -15.50 -16.42 30.21
N PHE A 136 -14.93 -15.78 29.17
CA PHE A 136 -15.52 -15.76 27.83
C PHE A 136 -15.51 -17.13 27.16
N TYR A 137 -14.46 -17.93 27.39
CA TYR A 137 -14.43 -19.32 26.94
C TYR A 137 -15.57 -20.12 27.57
N GLU A 138 -15.73 -20.05 28.89
CA GLU A 138 -16.76 -20.79 29.62
C GLU A 138 -18.15 -20.41 29.10
N TYR A 139 -18.43 -19.11 28.99
CA TYR A 139 -19.67 -18.58 28.41
C TYR A 139 -19.98 -19.14 27.01
N GLY A 140 -18.99 -19.11 26.09
CA GLY A 140 -19.18 -19.67 24.75
C GLY A 140 -19.28 -21.20 24.73
N SER A 141 -18.55 -21.87 25.62
CA SER A 141 -18.55 -23.33 25.70
C SER A 141 -19.87 -23.90 26.20
N ASP A 142 -20.56 -23.19 27.09
CA ASP A 142 -21.90 -23.55 27.57
C ASP A 142 -22.95 -23.50 26.45
N GLU A 143 -22.82 -22.56 25.51
CA GLU A 143 -23.75 -22.42 24.38
C GLU A 143 -23.48 -23.41 23.23
N GLY A 144 -22.21 -23.74 22.97
CA GLY A 144 -21.82 -24.41 21.72
C GLY A 144 -20.62 -25.35 21.79
N GLY A 145 -20.14 -25.68 22.98
CA GLY A 145 -19.01 -26.58 23.22
C GLY A 145 -17.64 -25.95 23.01
N PHE A 146 -16.59 -26.76 23.18
CA PHE A 146 -15.18 -26.35 23.21
C PHE A 146 -14.77 -25.33 22.14
N GLU A 147 -15.06 -25.59 20.87
CA GLU A 147 -14.64 -24.69 19.78
C GLU A 147 -15.35 -23.33 19.80
N ILE A 148 -16.62 -23.31 20.21
CA ILE A 148 -17.37 -22.06 20.37
C ILE A 148 -16.83 -21.28 21.56
N GLY A 149 -16.48 -21.95 22.66
CA GLY A 149 -15.75 -21.33 23.77
C GLY A 149 -14.44 -20.67 23.31
N VAL A 150 -13.58 -21.41 22.61
CA VAL A 150 -12.30 -20.85 22.10
C VAL A 150 -12.55 -19.67 21.16
N ARG A 151 -13.58 -19.76 20.31
CA ARG A 151 -13.97 -18.66 19.43
C ARG A 151 -14.39 -17.42 20.23
N THR A 152 -15.25 -17.57 21.24
CA THR A 152 -15.73 -16.44 22.06
C THR A 152 -14.59 -15.79 22.84
N ALA A 153 -13.67 -16.58 23.40
CA ALA A 153 -12.46 -16.04 24.02
C ALA A 153 -11.56 -15.30 23.03
N LEU A 154 -11.43 -15.78 21.78
CA LEU A 154 -10.68 -15.09 20.74
C LEU A 154 -11.38 -13.79 20.30
N GLU A 155 -12.71 -13.75 20.23
CA GLU A 155 -13.47 -12.53 19.97
C GLU A 155 -13.22 -11.49 21.07
N ALA A 156 -13.25 -11.90 22.34
CA ALA A 156 -12.92 -11.05 23.48
C ALA A 156 -11.46 -10.55 23.44
N LEU A 157 -10.51 -11.44 23.13
CA LEU A 157 -9.09 -11.11 22.96
C LEU A 157 -8.90 -10.00 21.92
N LEU A 158 -9.53 -10.14 20.74
CA LEU A 158 -9.42 -9.19 19.64
C LEU A 158 -10.17 -7.87 19.89
N ALA A 159 -11.12 -7.87 20.83
CA ALA A 159 -11.83 -6.67 21.27
C ALA A 159 -11.14 -5.96 22.46
N SER A 160 -10.15 -6.59 23.09
CA SER A 160 -9.47 -6.03 24.26
C SER A 160 -8.66 -4.76 23.93
N PRO A 161 -8.67 -3.73 24.81
CA PRO A 161 -7.75 -2.60 24.70
C PRO A 161 -6.28 -3.03 24.61
N ASP A 162 -5.88 -4.10 25.32
CA ASP A 162 -4.51 -4.63 25.28
C ASP A 162 -4.12 -5.22 23.92
N PHE A 163 -5.08 -5.55 23.07
CA PHE A 163 -4.83 -5.93 21.68
C PHE A 163 -4.85 -4.71 20.74
N VAL A 164 -5.89 -3.88 20.84
CA VAL A 164 -6.15 -2.74 19.95
C VAL A 164 -5.08 -1.66 20.10
N PHE A 165 -4.64 -1.40 21.32
CA PHE A 165 -3.59 -0.42 21.63
C PHE A 165 -2.28 -1.13 21.99
N ARG A 166 -1.17 -0.42 21.81
CA ARG A 166 0.14 -0.83 22.32
C ARG A 166 0.49 0.12 23.45
N PHE A 167 0.31 -0.35 24.67
CA PHE A 167 0.70 0.37 25.86
C PHE A 167 2.18 0.15 26.14
N GLU A 168 2.81 1.17 26.70
CA GLU A 168 4.15 1.09 27.28
C GLU A 168 4.01 1.62 28.70
N GLU A 169 4.44 0.83 29.67
CA GLU A 169 4.25 1.19 31.07
C GLU A 169 5.49 1.91 31.60
N ALA A 170 5.26 3.08 32.18
CA ALA A 170 6.32 3.78 32.89
C ALA A 170 6.70 2.98 34.15
N PRO A 171 8.00 2.80 34.43
CA PRO A 171 8.43 2.22 35.69
C PRO A 171 7.84 2.97 36.88
N GLU A 172 7.57 2.25 37.98
CA GLU A 172 7.08 2.86 39.21
C GLU A 172 8.02 3.97 39.70
N GLY A 173 7.44 5.11 40.09
CA GLY A 173 8.18 6.24 40.67
C GLY A 173 8.82 7.20 39.67
N VAL A 174 8.59 7.04 38.36
CA VAL A 174 9.01 8.02 37.35
C VAL A 174 8.20 9.32 37.48
N GLN A 175 8.90 10.45 37.50
CA GLN A 175 8.28 11.78 37.58
C GLN A 175 7.71 12.22 36.23
N ILE A 176 6.59 12.95 36.24
CA ILE A 176 5.99 13.49 35.01
C ILE A 176 6.98 14.43 34.32
N GLY A 177 7.19 14.21 33.03
CA GLY A 177 8.08 15.03 32.20
C GLY A 177 9.55 14.60 32.22
N THR A 178 9.89 13.49 32.87
CA THR A 178 11.23 12.90 32.76
C THR A 178 11.27 11.75 31.75
N ASN A 179 12.42 11.57 31.12
CA ASN A 179 12.67 10.42 30.25
C ASN A 179 12.95 9.18 31.11
N TYR A 180 12.48 8.02 30.66
CA TYR A 180 12.74 6.73 31.28
C TYR A 180 13.06 5.69 30.20
N ALA A 181 13.76 4.62 30.60
CA ALA A 181 13.95 3.46 29.76
C ALA A 181 12.69 2.60 29.80
N ILE A 182 12.18 2.21 28.64
CA ILE A 182 11.07 1.26 28.53
C ILE A 182 11.53 -0.15 28.92
N SER A 183 10.59 -1.01 29.27
CA SER A 183 10.89 -2.42 29.54
C SER A 183 11.36 -3.13 28.26
N ASP A 184 12.08 -4.24 28.42
CA ASP A 184 12.52 -5.05 27.29
C ASP A 184 11.34 -5.65 26.50
N VAL A 185 10.22 -5.96 27.17
CA VAL A 185 8.98 -6.44 26.54
C VAL A 185 8.35 -5.34 25.66
N ASP A 186 8.29 -4.10 26.17
CA ASP A 186 7.84 -2.95 25.41
C ASP A 186 8.79 -2.66 24.23
N LEU A 187 10.11 -2.80 24.44
CA LEU A 187 11.11 -2.64 23.40
C LEU A 187 10.93 -3.66 22.28
N ALA A 188 10.68 -4.94 22.59
CA ALA A 188 10.37 -5.97 21.59
C ALA A 188 9.11 -5.63 20.78
N SER A 189 8.05 -5.19 21.45
CA SER A 189 6.80 -4.74 20.80
C SER A 189 7.05 -3.52 19.90
N ARG A 190 7.81 -2.53 20.37
CA ARG A 190 8.16 -1.34 19.59
C ARG A 190 8.98 -1.68 18.36
N LEU A 191 10.03 -2.49 18.50
CA LEU A 191 10.92 -2.91 17.40
C LEU A 191 10.16 -3.71 16.34
N SER A 192 9.37 -4.71 16.76
CA SER A 192 8.61 -5.57 15.84
C SER A 192 7.60 -4.79 15.00
N PHE A 193 6.86 -3.87 15.59
CA PHE A 193 5.92 -3.05 14.81
C PHE A 193 6.62 -1.98 13.97
N PHE A 194 7.78 -1.49 14.40
CA PHE A 194 8.57 -0.56 13.60
C PHE A 194 9.14 -1.24 12.35
N LEU A 195 9.77 -2.41 12.51
CA LEU A 195 10.47 -3.11 11.43
C LEU A 195 9.57 -4.03 10.62
N TRP A 196 8.63 -4.74 11.25
CA TRP A 196 7.78 -5.77 10.63
C TRP A 196 6.31 -5.38 10.52
N GLY A 197 5.87 -4.30 11.16
CA GLY A 197 4.46 -3.91 11.17
C GLY A 197 3.53 -4.92 11.86
N GLY A 198 4.05 -5.77 12.74
CA GLY A 198 3.30 -6.80 13.44
C GLY A 198 3.96 -7.27 14.75
N PRO A 199 3.33 -8.22 15.46
CA PRO A 199 3.83 -8.71 16.75
C PRO A 199 5.25 -9.28 16.72
N PRO A 200 5.99 -9.22 17.84
CA PRO A 200 7.33 -9.80 17.96
C PRO A 200 7.24 -11.32 17.81
N ASP A 201 8.30 -11.92 17.26
CA ASP A 201 8.41 -13.38 17.23
C ASP A 201 8.87 -13.95 18.57
N SER A 202 8.86 -15.28 18.68
CA SER A 202 9.19 -15.97 19.91
C SER A 202 10.62 -15.73 20.38
N GLU A 203 11.57 -15.56 19.46
CA GLU A 203 12.98 -15.30 19.80
C GLU A 203 13.13 -13.91 20.43
N LEU A 204 12.57 -12.88 19.79
CA LEU A 204 12.63 -11.52 20.30
C LEU A 204 11.90 -11.39 21.65
N MET A 205 10.75 -12.04 21.78
CA MET A 205 9.99 -12.06 23.04
C MET A 205 10.72 -12.83 24.15
N ALA A 206 11.43 -13.91 23.83
CA ALA A 206 12.19 -14.67 24.82
C ALA A 206 13.37 -13.88 25.39
N LEU A 207 14.13 -13.17 24.54
CA LEU A 207 15.20 -12.27 24.99
C LEU A 207 14.64 -11.13 25.83
N ALA A 208 13.48 -10.61 25.44
CA ALA A 208 12.83 -9.53 26.16
C ALA A 208 12.34 -9.95 27.56
N THR A 209 11.72 -11.12 27.69
CA THR A 209 11.28 -11.63 29.00
C THR A 209 12.43 -12.03 29.90
N GLN A 210 13.61 -12.31 29.34
CA GLN A 210 14.85 -12.54 30.08
C GLN A 210 15.57 -11.25 30.50
N GLY A 211 15.15 -10.09 29.98
CA GLY A 211 15.79 -8.80 30.25
C GLY A 211 17.15 -8.63 29.57
N GLU A 212 17.39 -9.34 28.47
CA GLU A 212 18.65 -9.32 27.73
C GLU A 212 18.59 -8.46 26.46
N LEU A 213 17.38 -8.13 25.97
CA LEU A 213 17.17 -7.47 24.69
C LEU A 213 17.77 -6.06 24.65
N SER A 214 17.73 -5.32 25.75
CA SER A 214 18.33 -3.97 25.82
C SER A 214 19.86 -3.98 25.85
N GLY A 215 20.51 -5.15 25.93
CA GLY A 215 21.95 -5.29 25.79
C GLY A 215 22.41 -4.90 24.39
N GLY A 216 23.34 -3.94 24.26
CA GLY A 216 23.68 -3.32 22.97
C GLY A 216 24.03 -4.29 21.84
N ALA A 217 24.79 -5.35 22.11
CA ALA A 217 25.11 -6.38 21.12
C ALA A 217 23.90 -7.24 20.74
N VAL A 218 23.08 -7.64 21.73
CA VAL A 218 21.86 -8.43 21.51
C VAL A 218 20.85 -7.63 20.69
N LEU A 219 20.67 -6.35 21.03
CA LEU A 219 19.79 -5.44 20.30
C LEU A 219 20.23 -5.30 18.83
N GLU A 220 21.51 -5.07 18.59
CA GLU A 220 22.05 -4.94 17.23
C GLU A 220 21.84 -6.22 16.42
N ASP A 221 22.17 -7.38 16.99
CA ASP A 221 22.00 -8.69 16.34
C ASP A 221 20.52 -8.95 16.00
N GLN A 222 19.60 -8.66 16.93
CA GLN A 222 18.17 -8.80 16.68
C GLN A 222 17.67 -7.84 15.61
N VAL A 223 18.09 -6.57 15.60
CA VAL A 223 17.71 -5.62 14.53
C VAL A 223 18.21 -6.10 13.17
N ARG A 224 19.46 -6.57 13.06
CA ARG A 224 20.01 -7.11 11.80
C ARG A 224 19.25 -8.35 11.34
N ARG A 225 18.94 -9.28 12.24
CA ARG A 225 18.11 -10.46 11.97
C ARG A 225 16.72 -10.05 11.45
N MET A 226 16.10 -9.07 12.09
CA MET A 226 14.77 -8.59 11.72
C MET A 226 14.76 -7.88 10.36
N LEU A 227 15.80 -7.11 10.03
CA LEU A 227 15.93 -6.46 8.72
C LEU A 227 16.13 -7.47 7.59
N ALA A 228 16.79 -8.61 7.85
CA ALA A 228 16.98 -9.69 6.89
C ALA A 228 15.71 -10.55 6.66
N ASP A 229 14.73 -10.50 7.57
CA ASP A 229 13.46 -11.24 7.45
C ASP A 229 12.55 -10.57 6.39
N PRO A 230 11.83 -11.34 5.53
CA PRO A 230 10.91 -10.78 4.54
C PRO A 230 9.87 -9.80 5.10
N ARG A 231 9.47 -9.95 6.37
CA ARG A 231 8.54 -9.02 7.04
C ARG A 231 9.07 -7.58 7.09
N SER A 232 10.37 -7.35 6.93
CA SER A 232 10.97 -6.01 6.85
C SER A 232 10.50 -5.18 5.65
N ASP A 233 9.84 -5.79 4.65
CA ASP A 233 9.14 -5.08 3.57
C ASP A 233 8.05 -4.13 4.09
N ALA A 234 7.60 -4.31 5.34
CA ALA A 234 6.74 -3.37 6.04
C ALA A 234 7.33 -1.95 6.13
N LEU A 235 8.66 -1.80 6.19
CA LEU A 235 9.31 -0.48 6.18
C LEU A 235 9.03 0.27 4.87
N ALA A 236 9.05 -0.43 3.74
CA ALA A 236 8.73 0.18 2.46
C ALA A 236 7.24 0.51 2.34
N THR A 237 6.38 -0.48 2.59
CA THR A 237 4.93 -0.39 2.36
C THR A 237 4.17 0.44 3.38
N ARG A 238 4.78 0.75 4.53
CA ARG A 238 4.19 1.57 5.60
C ARG A 238 4.99 2.85 5.81
N PHE A 239 6.25 2.73 6.23
CA PHE A 239 7.06 3.89 6.59
C PHE A 239 7.42 4.73 5.37
N ALA A 240 8.05 4.16 4.35
CA ALA A 240 8.43 4.90 3.14
C ALA A 240 7.21 5.36 2.35
N ALA A 241 6.17 4.53 2.24
CA ALA A 241 4.91 4.93 1.60
C ALA A 241 4.29 6.17 2.26
N GLN A 242 4.24 6.22 3.59
CA GLN A 242 3.73 7.38 4.32
C GLN A 242 4.68 8.58 4.24
N TRP A 243 5.98 8.36 4.48
CA TRP A 243 7.00 9.43 4.44
C TRP A 243 7.03 10.11 3.07
N LEU A 244 7.07 9.33 1.99
CA LEU A 244 7.12 9.82 0.61
C LEU A 244 5.73 10.25 0.07
N ARG A 245 4.68 10.10 0.89
CA ARG A 245 3.28 10.45 0.58
C ARG A 245 2.73 9.69 -0.64
N LEU A 246 3.10 8.41 -0.79
CA LEU A 246 2.67 7.60 -1.95
C LEU A 246 1.16 7.42 -2.03
N ASP A 247 0.43 7.52 -0.92
CA ASP A 247 -1.04 7.46 -0.92
C ASP A 247 -1.69 8.69 -1.60
N ASP A 248 -0.95 9.81 -1.76
CA ASP A 248 -1.42 10.95 -2.55
C ASP A 248 -1.52 10.63 -4.04
N LEU A 249 -0.86 9.55 -4.52
CA LEU A 249 -0.97 9.10 -5.90
C LEU A 249 -2.41 8.75 -6.27
N ASP A 250 -3.18 8.19 -5.32
CA ASP A 250 -4.59 7.85 -5.53
C ASP A 250 -5.50 9.10 -5.61
N GLN A 251 -5.01 10.25 -5.16
CA GLN A 251 -5.74 11.52 -5.21
C GLN A 251 -5.57 12.25 -6.55
N VAL A 252 -4.60 11.85 -7.36
CA VAL A 252 -4.38 12.43 -8.69
C VAL A 252 -5.05 11.56 -9.74
N HIS A 253 -5.97 12.15 -10.47
CA HIS A 253 -6.65 11.50 -11.59
C HIS A 253 -6.27 12.21 -12.88
N PRO A 254 -5.19 11.78 -13.58
CA PRO A 254 -4.83 12.30 -14.89
C PRO A 254 -6.03 12.30 -15.82
N ASP A 255 -6.18 13.38 -16.58
CA ASP A 255 -7.27 13.50 -17.54
C ASP A 255 -7.13 12.40 -18.59
N ARG A 256 -8.16 11.55 -18.71
CA ARG A 256 -8.11 10.35 -19.57
C ARG A 256 -8.00 10.68 -21.05
N LEU A 257 -8.41 11.86 -21.49
CA LEU A 257 -8.27 12.28 -22.90
C LEU A 257 -6.85 12.76 -23.19
N LEU A 258 -6.18 13.35 -22.20
CA LEU A 258 -4.78 13.81 -22.32
C LEU A 258 -3.78 12.69 -22.04
N PHE A 259 -4.11 11.76 -21.14
CA PHE A 259 -3.25 10.67 -20.66
C PHE A 259 -4.00 9.32 -20.72
N PRO A 260 -4.38 8.85 -21.92
CA PRO A 260 -5.18 7.62 -22.06
C PRO A 260 -4.48 6.37 -21.51
N ASP A 261 -3.14 6.35 -21.52
CA ASP A 261 -2.34 5.23 -21.02
C ASP A 261 -2.26 5.15 -19.48
N PHE A 262 -2.79 6.14 -18.77
CA PHE A 262 -2.80 6.11 -17.32
C PHE A 262 -4.00 5.33 -16.78
N HIS A 263 -3.72 4.24 -16.08
CA HIS A 263 -4.71 3.37 -15.48
C HIS A 263 -4.24 2.87 -14.11
N GLN A 264 -5.14 2.30 -13.29
CA GLN A 264 -4.84 1.96 -11.89
C GLN A 264 -3.62 1.02 -11.76
N GLN A 265 -3.53 -0.02 -12.60
CA GLN A 265 -2.41 -0.97 -12.53
C GLN A 265 -1.05 -0.33 -12.88
N LEU A 266 -1.02 0.77 -13.63
CA LEU A 266 0.20 1.55 -13.85
C LEU A 266 0.54 2.36 -12.59
N SER A 267 -0.45 3.00 -11.98
CA SER A 267 -0.32 3.68 -10.68
C SER A 267 0.21 2.73 -9.59
N ASP A 268 -0.40 1.54 -9.46
CA ASP A 268 0.03 0.50 -8.54
C ASP A 268 1.47 0.09 -8.82
N ALA A 269 1.85 -0.04 -10.10
CA ALA A 269 3.21 -0.40 -10.48
C ALA A 269 4.23 0.69 -10.13
N MET A 270 3.88 1.98 -10.28
CA MET A 270 4.71 3.11 -9.84
C MET A 270 4.89 3.14 -8.31
N ARG A 271 3.84 2.80 -7.56
CA ARG A 271 3.90 2.67 -6.10
C ARG A 271 4.86 1.54 -5.71
N SER A 272 4.67 0.35 -6.29
CA SER A 272 5.52 -0.82 -6.05
C SER A 272 6.98 -0.60 -6.45
N GLU A 273 7.25 0.13 -7.53
CA GLU A 273 8.62 0.55 -7.89
C GLU A 273 9.29 1.26 -6.70
N THR A 274 8.61 2.24 -6.13
CA THR A 274 9.17 3.08 -5.06
C THR A 274 9.35 2.29 -3.77
N GLU A 275 8.39 1.43 -3.44
CA GLU A 275 8.47 0.55 -2.28
C GLU A 275 9.61 -0.45 -2.41
N LEU A 276 9.74 -1.13 -3.57
CA LEU A 276 10.82 -2.08 -3.81
C LEU A 276 12.19 -1.41 -3.84
N PHE A 277 12.27 -0.20 -4.40
CA PHE A 277 13.49 0.60 -4.38
C PHE A 277 13.93 0.91 -2.94
N PHE A 278 13.03 1.38 -2.09
CA PHE A 278 13.32 1.64 -0.68
C PHE A 278 13.67 0.36 0.08
N SER A 279 12.90 -0.72 -0.11
CA SER A 279 13.19 -2.03 0.52
C SER A 279 14.59 -2.51 0.17
N ASN A 280 15.00 -2.41 -1.11
CA ASN A 280 16.34 -2.77 -1.53
C ASN A 280 17.41 -1.88 -0.86
N LEU A 281 17.19 -0.56 -0.73
CA LEU A 281 18.15 0.32 -0.05
C LEU A 281 18.41 -0.12 1.39
N VAL A 282 17.34 -0.45 2.13
CA VAL A 282 17.44 -0.91 3.51
C VAL A 282 18.07 -2.30 3.61
N ARG A 283 17.63 -3.25 2.78
CA ARG A 283 18.10 -4.65 2.85
C ARG A 283 19.55 -4.82 2.47
N GLU A 284 20.00 -4.07 1.47
CA GLU A 284 21.37 -4.14 0.96
C GLU A 284 22.30 -3.13 1.65
N ASP A 285 21.82 -2.44 2.69
CA ASP A 285 22.56 -1.40 3.44
C ASP A 285 23.24 -0.38 2.51
N LEU A 286 22.48 0.09 1.52
CA LEU A 286 22.98 1.00 0.50
C LEU A 286 22.99 2.45 1.00
N SER A 287 23.70 3.30 0.25
CA SER A 287 23.82 4.70 0.62
C SER A 287 22.46 5.39 0.60
N PHE A 288 22.17 6.18 1.63
CA PHE A 288 21.02 7.09 1.61
C PHE A 288 21.04 8.03 0.38
N PHE A 289 22.22 8.37 -0.16
CA PHE A 289 22.34 9.21 -1.35
C PHE A 289 21.83 8.55 -2.63
N ASP A 290 21.65 7.23 -2.63
CA ASP A 290 21.06 6.51 -3.77
C ASP A 290 19.60 6.91 -3.98
N LEU A 291 18.89 7.39 -2.94
CA LEU A 291 17.56 8.00 -3.09
C LEU A 291 17.53 9.11 -4.15
N TYR A 292 18.65 9.77 -4.40
CA TYR A 292 18.75 10.87 -5.37
C TYR A 292 19.49 10.47 -6.64
N THR A 293 20.45 9.55 -6.53
CA THR A 293 21.47 9.34 -7.58
C THR A 293 21.45 7.96 -8.21
N ALA A 294 20.69 7.00 -7.64
CA ALA A 294 20.64 5.63 -8.13
C ALA A 294 20.38 5.58 -9.64
N ASP A 295 21.20 4.81 -10.34
CA ASP A 295 21.12 4.52 -11.77
C ASP A 295 20.33 3.23 -12.06
N TYR A 296 19.56 2.76 -11.08
CA TYR A 296 18.72 1.57 -11.18
C TYR A 296 17.35 1.83 -10.58
N THR A 297 16.39 0.97 -10.95
CA THR A 297 15.05 0.92 -10.36
C THR A 297 14.48 -0.50 -10.43
N PHE A 298 13.21 -0.67 -10.03
CA PHE A 298 12.48 -1.93 -10.09
C PHE A 298 11.33 -1.83 -11.07
N LEU A 299 11.37 -2.63 -12.14
CA LEU A 299 10.37 -2.60 -13.21
C LEU A 299 9.73 -3.96 -13.42
N ASN A 300 8.41 -3.97 -13.58
CA ASN A 300 7.69 -5.01 -14.31
C ASN A 300 7.47 -4.56 -15.76
N GLU A 301 6.88 -5.42 -16.60
CA GLU A 301 6.70 -5.12 -18.03
C GLU A 301 5.91 -3.84 -18.28
N ARG A 302 4.86 -3.62 -17.50
CA ARG A 302 3.97 -2.46 -17.63
C ARG A 302 4.73 -1.15 -17.41
N LEU A 303 5.44 -1.04 -16.29
CA LEU A 303 6.21 0.16 -15.97
C LEU A 303 7.41 0.33 -16.90
N ALA A 304 8.03 -0.77 -17.33
CA ALA A 304 9.11 -0.73 -18.32
C ALA A 304 8.65 -0.15 -19.66
N ARG A 305 7.48 -0.55 -20.16
CA ARG A 305 6.88 0.04 -21.38
C ARG A 305 6.63 1.54 -21.19
N HIS A 306 6.05 1.91 -20.05
CA HIS A 306 5.80 3.32 -19.70
C HIS A 306 7.08 4.17 -19.69
N TYR A 307 8.20 3.58 -19.29
CA TYR A 307 9.50 4.26 -19.27
C TYR A 307 10.32 4.10 -20.54
N GLY A 308 9.85 3.33 -21.53
CA GLY A 308 10.61 3.02 -22.74
C GLY A 308 11.81 2.08 -22.50
N VAL A 309 11.82 1.33 -21.40
CA VAL A 309 12.87 0.36 -21.06
C VAL A 309 12.56 -1.00 -21.68
N GLN A 310 13.48 -1.52 -22.50
CA GLN A 310 13.32 -2.79 -23.18
C GLN A 310 13.82 -3.98 -22.33
N GLY A 311 13.38 -5.20 -22.67
CA GLY A 311 13.90 -6.43 -22.06
C GLY A 311 13.22 -6.90 -20.77
N VAL A 312 12.25 -6.15 -20.26
CA VAL A 312 11.41 -6.54 -19.11
C VAL A 312 10.09 -7.13 -19.61
N ARG A 313 9.69 -8.30 -19.09
CA ARG A 313 8.50 -9.07 -19.51
C ARG A 313 7.82 -9.75 -18.32
N GLY A 314 6.50 -9.74 -18.25
CA GLY A 314 5.72 -10.29 -17.14
C GLY A 314 5.47 -9.29 -16.01
N GLU A 315 4.63 -9.73 -15.06
CA GLU A 315 4.17 -8.93 -13.91
C GLU A 315 5.22 -8.80 -12.79
N ASP A 316 6.20 -9.69 -12.75
CA ASP A 316 7.23 -9.69 -11.71
C ASP A 316 8.22 -8.54 -11.89
N PHE A 317 8.41 -7.79 -10.82
CA PHE A 317 9.39 -6.72 -10.72
C PHE A 317 10.81 -7.29 -10.70
N ARG A 318 11.71 -6.62 -11.41
CA ARG A 318 13.15 -6.91 -11.37
C ARG A 318 13.95 -5.63 -11.25
N LYS A 319 15.10 -5.72 -10.59
CA LYS A 319 16.08 -4.64 -10.57
C LYS A 319 16.64 -4.45 -11.98
N VAL A 320 16.58 -3.22 -12.49
CA VAL A 320 17.00 -2.84 -13.84
C VAL A 320 17.83 -1.58 -13.75
N GLN A 321 18.98 -1.54 -14.41
CA GLN A 321 19.74 -0.30 -14.60
C GLN A 321 19.03 0.58 -15.63
N TYR A 322 18.93 1.87 -15.34
CA TYR A 322 18.41 2.83 -16.31
C TYR A 322 19.31 2.86 -17.56
N PRO A 323 18.71 2.89 -18.76
CA PRO A 323 19.48 2.84 -20.00
C PRO A 323 20.23 4.15 -20.31
N ASP A 324 19.84 5.26 -19.67
CA ASP A 324 20.40 6.59 -19.84
C ASP A 324 20.28 7.41 -18.55
N GLU A 325 20.72 8.68 -18.58
CA GLU A 325 20.72 9.55 -17.41
C GLU A 325 19.41 10.30 -17.17
N ARG A 326 18.34 10.01 -17.93
CA ARG A 326 17.08 10.76 -17.83
C ARG A 326 16.48 10.60 -16.45
N ARG A 327 16.46 9.36 -15.92
CA ARG A 327 15.92 9.00 -14.60
C ARG A 327 17.03 8.65 -13.62
N ARG A 328 16.91 9.17 -12.39
CA ARG A 328 17.76 8.82 -11.25
C ARG A 328 16.98 8.91 -9.94
N GLY A 329 17.17 7.93 -9.07
CA GLY A 329 16.53 7.86 -7.75
C GLY A 329 15.03 8.18 -7.75
N LEU A 330 14.54 8.70 -6.63
CA LEU A 330 13.14 9.06 -6.41
C LEU A 330 12.63 10.12 -7.39
N PHE A 331 13.49 11.02 -7.87
CA PHE A 331 13.11 12.06 -8.82
C PHE A 331 12.79 11.52 -10.21
N GLY A 332 13.25 10.30 -10.52
CA GLY A 332 12.91 9.57 -11.73
C GLY A 332 11.67 8.68 -11.60
N HIS A 333 11.08 8.55 -10.41
CA HIS A 333 9.94 7.64 -10.19
C HIS A 333 8.62 8.26 -10.64
N GLY A 334 7.80 7.46 -11.30
CA GLY A 334 6.49 7.88 -11.83
C GLY A 334 5.50 8.23 -10.71
N SER A 335 5.59 7.57 -9.56
CA SER A 335 4.77 7.84 -8.38
C SER A 335 4.93 9.29 -7.93
N ILE A 336 6.17 9.72 -7.72
CA ILE A 336 6.52 11.07 -7.26
C ILE A 336 6.13 12.12 -8.30
N LEU A 337 6.45 11.87 -9.58
CA LEU A 337 6.15 12.80 -10.67
C LEU A 337 4.65 12.99 -10.89
N THR A 338 3.86 11.95 -10.65
CA THR A 338 2.40 11.97 -10.80
C THR A 338 1.69 12.56 -9.59
N LEU A 339 2.04 12.15 -8.36
CA LEU A 339 1.41 12.68 -7.13
C LEU A 339 1.68 14.19 -6.95
N THR A 340 2.72 14.71 -7.61
CA THR A 340 3.07 16.14 -7.63
C THR A 340 2.54 16.89 -8.86
N SER A 341 1.56 16.34 -9.56
CA SER A 341 0.93 16.94 -10.75
C SER A 341 -0.58 17.18 -10.54
N HIS A 342 -1.18 17.98 -11.42
CA HIS A 342 -2.64 18.08 -11.54
C HIS A 342 -3.13 17.17 -12.67
N ALA A 343 -4.45 16.92 -12.72
CA ALA A 343 -5.07 16.05 -13.72
C ALA A 343 -4.64 16.35 -15.17
N GLY A 344 -4.62 17.63 -15.58
CA GLY A 344 -4.34 18.02 -16.96
C GLY A 344 -2.96 18.65 -17.19
N ARG A 345 -2.17 18.88 -16.13
CA ARG A 345 -0.89 19.60 -16.26
C ARG A 345 0.08 19.29 -15.12
N THR A 346 1.36 19.43 -15.43
CA THR A 346 2.44 19.39 -14.44
C THR A 346 2.34 20.58 -13.47
N SER A 347 2.97 20.44 -12.31
CA SER A 347 3.00 21.50 -11.30
C SER A 347 4.40 21.62 -10.68
N PRO A 348 5.25 22.54 -11.17
CA PRO A 348 6.55 22.81 -10.55
C PRO A 348 6.42 23.24 -9.09
N VAL A 349 5.31 23.91 -8.75
CA VAL A 349 4.99 24.29 -7.38
C VAL A 349 4.82 23.05 -6.51
N LEU A 350 3.94 22.11 -6.89
CA LEU A 350 3.74 20.89 -6.09
C LEU A 350 4.98 20.00 -6.06
N ARG A 351 5.72 19.91 -7.17
CA ARG A 351 7.02 19.20 -7.24
C ARG A 351 8.03 19.77 -6.26
N GLY A 352 8.26 21.08 -6.30
CA GLY A 352 9.18 21.75 -5.39
C GLY A 352 8.71 21.69 -3.93
N LYS A 353 7.40 21.84 -3.68
CA LYS A 353 6.80 21.70 -2.35
C LYS A 353 7.09 20.33 -1.78
N TRP A 354 6.86 19.27 -2.55
CA TRP A 354 7.11 17.90 -2.12
C TRP A 354 8.58 17.71 -1.72
N VAL A 355 9.55 18.21 -2.51
CA VAL A 355 10.96 18.14 -2.12
C VAL A 355 11.24 18.89 -0.80
N MET A 356 10.74 20.11 -0.67
CA MET A 356 10.95 20.91 0.54
C MET A 356 10.32 20.30 1.79
N GLU A 357 9.13 19.71 1.65
CA GLU A 357 8.37 19.12 2.76
C GLU A 357 8.90 17.73 3.12
N VAL A 358 9.04 16.84 2.13
CA VAL A 358 9.33 15.41 2.34
C VAL A 358 10.82 15.15 2.53
N LEU A 359 11.68 15.83 1.77
CA LEU A 359 13.12 15.54 1.76
C LEU A 359 13.93 16.52 2.63
N LEU A 360 13.55 17.81 2.64
CA LEU A 360 14.31 18.83 3.38
C LEU A 360 13.75 19.14 4.78
N GLY A 361 12.51 18.73 5.09
CA GLY A 361 11.89 19.03 6.38
C GLY A 361 11.60 20.51 6.61
N THR A 362 11.48 21.30 5.54
CA THR A 362 11.23 22.75 5.58
C THR A 362 10.00 23.09 4.71
N PRO A 363 8.79 22.71 5.13
CA PRO A 363 7.58 22.94 4.33
C PRO A 363 7.37 24.45 4.08
N PRO A 364 6.97 24.86 2.86
CA PRO A 364 6.62 26.24 2.60
C PRO A 364 5.39 26.67 3.41
N PRO A 365 5.24 27.97 3.74
CA PRO A 365 4.03 28.45 4.41
C PRO A 365 2.79 28.23 3.52
N PRO A 366 1.58 28.13 4.11
CA PRO A 366 0.35 28.02 3.35
C PRO A 366 0.19 29.24 2.40
N PRO A 367 -0.46 29.05 1.24
CA PRO A 367 -0.70 30.14 0.32
C PRO A 367 -1.54 31.23 0.99
N PRO A 368 -1.33 32.53 0.66
CA PRO A 368 -2.19 33.61 1.13
C PRO A 368 -3.65 33.37 0.70
N PRO A 369 -4.64 33.84 1.50
CA PRO A 369 -6.04 33.76 1.10
C PRO A 369 -6.30 34.56 -0.18
N ASN A 370 -7.22 34.07 -1.03
CA ASN A 370 -7.70 34.72 -2.25
C ASN A 370 -6.64 34.99 -3.35
N VAL A 371 -5.63 34.11 -3.47
CA VAL A 371 -4.70 34.17 -4.61
C VAL A 371 -5.33 33.43 -5.81
N PRO A 372 -5.39 34.06 -7.00
CA PRO A 372 -5.76 33.41 -8.26
C PRO A 372 -5.00 32.11 -8.49
N ASP A 373 -5.70 31.05 -8.92
CA ASP A 373 -5.01 29.85 -9.39
C ASP A 373 -4.16 30.15 -10.62
N LEU A 374 -3.12 29.33 -10.86
CA LEU A 374 -2.30 29.44 -12.08
C LEU A 374 -3.18 29.30 -13.34
N ASP A 375 -4.35 28.66 -13.25
CA ASP A 375 -5.32 28.52 -14.33
C ASP A 375 -6.02 29.83 -14.72
N GLU A 376 -5.90 30.87 -13.90
CA GLU A 376 -6.31 32.24 -14.22
C GLU A 376 -5.22 33.04 -14.96
N THR A 377 -3.98 32.54 -15.04
CA THR A 377 -2.92 33.12 -15.89
C THR A 377 -3.14 32.78 -17.36
N ALA A 378 -2.92 33.75 -18.25
CA ALA A 378 -3.10 33.60 -19.69
C ALA A 378 -2.46 32.30 -20.22
N THR A 379 -3.21 31.51 -20.97
CA THR A 379 -2.75 30.24 -21.57
C THR A 379 -2.00 30.44 -22.87
N SER A 380 -2.12 31.63 -23.48
CA SER A 380 -1.42 32.02 -24.69
C SER A 380 -1.10 33.51 -24.71
N VAL A 381 -0.02 33.86 -25.41
CA VAL A 381 0.35 35.23 -25.74
C VAL A 381 0.54 35.29 -27.25
N GLU A 382 -0.17 36.21 -27.92
CA GLU A 382 -0.09 36.40 -29.38
C GLU A 382 -0.33 35.11 -30.20
N GLY A 383 -1.22 34.24 -29.72
CA GLY A 383 -1.56 32.97 -30.37
C GLY A 383 -0.58 31.82 -30.12
N ARG A 384 0.52 32.06 -29.39
CA ARG A 384 1.45 31.02 -28.92
C ARG A 384 1.02 30.53 -27.54
N ALA A 385 0.82 29.23 -27.38
CA ALA A 385 0.59 28.62 -26.08
C ALA A 385 1.82 28.83 -25.17
N LEU A 386 1.58 29.28 -23.94
CA LEU A 386 2.63 29.45 -22.95
C LEU A 386 2.95 28.11 -22.27
N THR A 387 4.24 27.85 -22.06
CA THR A 387 4.71 26.73 -21.23
C THR A 387 4.35 26.96 -19.76
N THR A 388 4.33 25.89 -18.95
CA THR A 388 4.13 26.00 -17.49
C THR A 388 5.16 26.94 -16.85
N ARG A 389 6.41 26.90 -17.33
CA ARG A 389 7.50 27.81 -16.90
C ARG A 389 7.14 29.27 -17.14
N GLU A 390 6.73 29.61 -18.37
CA GLU A 390 6.39 31.00 -18.72
C GLU A 390 5.18 31.51 -17.93
N ARG A 391 4.16 30.66 -17.73
CA ARG A 391 3.01 31.01 -16.89
C ARG A 391 3.42 31.28 -15.44
N MET A 392 4.34 30.49 -14.89
CA MET A 392 4.87 30.72 -13.55
C MET A 392 5.74 31.97 -13.45
N GLU A 393 6.57 32.28 -14.45
CA GLU A 393 7.34 33.52 -14.48
C GLU A 393 6.43 34.76 -14.43
N ILE A 394 5.31 34.73 -15.17
CA ILE A 394 4.27 35.77 -15.09
C ILE A 394 3.65 35.81 -13.70
N HIS A 395 3.25 34.67 -13.14
CA HIS A 395 2.63 34.58 -11.82
C HIS A 395 3.55 35.12 -10.70
N ARG A 396 4.86 34.84 -10.78
CA ARG A 396 5.89 35.31 -9.83
C ARG A 396 6.26 36.78 -9.97
N SER A 397 5.75 37.49 -10.97
CA SER A 397 5.94 38.94 -11.05
C SER A 397 5.31 39.66 -9.83
N ASN A 398 4.35 39.02 -9.15
CA ASN A 398 3.81 39.47 -7.88
C ASN A 398 4.83 39.23 -6.73
N PRO A 399 5.30 40.28 -6.04
CA PRO A 399 6.26 40.17 -4.94
C PRO A 399 5.81 39.24 -3.79
N THR A 400 4.50 39.19 -3.51
CA THR A 400 3.93 38.32 -2.47
C THR A 400 4.14 36.85 -2.82
N CYS A 401 3.92 36.47 -4.09
CA CYS A 401 4.11 35.10 -4.55
C CYS A 401 5.60 34.75 -4.61
N ASN A 402 6.43 35.65 -5.14
CA ASN A 402 7.87 35.40 -5.29
C ASN A 402 8.61 35.16 -3.97
N SER A 403 8.07 35.66 -2.84
CA SER A 403 8.65 35.46 -1.50
C SER A 403 8.91 33.98 -1.16
N CYS A 404 8.00 33.10 -1.56
CA CYS A 404 8.05 31.65 -1.32
C CYS A 404 8.48 30.88 -2.58
N HIS A 405 7.92 31.25 -3.73
CA HIS A 405 8.15 30.59 -5.02
C HIS A 405 9.62 30.64 -5.48
N ARG A 406 10.41 31.63 -5.05
CA ARG A 406 11.85 31.68 -5.36
C ARG A 406 12.65 30.47 -4.88
N PHE A 407 12.17 29.76 -3.86
CA PHE A 407 12.84 28.57 -3.32
C PHE A 407 12.29 27.29 -3.94
N MET A 408 10.98 27.22 -4.11
CA MET A 408 10.26 26.02 -4.53
C MET A 408 10.33 25.79 -6.04
N ASP A 409 10.10 26.85 -6.82
CA ASP A 409 9.94 26.73 -8.26
C ASP A 409 11.20 26.24 -8.97
N PRO A 410 12.43 26.72 -8.64
CA PRO A 410 13.62 26.20 -9.30
C PRO A 410 13.78 24.69 -9.13
N ILE A 411 13.39 24.14 -7.97
CA ILE A 411 13.44 22.71 -7.69
C ILE A 411 12.44 21.97 -8.58
N GLY A 412 11.18 22.40 -8.59
CA GLY A 412 10.16 21.74 -9.42
C GLY A 412 10.39 21.92 -10.93
N LEU A 413 10.91 23.07 -11.34
CA LEU A 413 11.23 23.37 -12.75
C LEU A 413 12.37 22.50 -13.28
N ALA A 414 13.23 21.95 -12.41
CA ALA A 414 14.24 20.96 -12.79
C ALA A 414 13.60 19.62 -13.21
N LEU A 415 12.37 19.34 -12.78
CA LEU A 415 11.63 18.12 -13.07
C LEU A 415 10.63 18.30 -14.24
N GLU A 416 10.50 19.50 -14.82
CA GLU A 416 9.55 19.77 -15.92
C GLU A 416 9.90 19.14 -17.27
N THR A 417 11.00 18.39 -17.34
CA THR A 417 11.27 17.47 -18.45
C THR A 417 10.33 16.26 -18.43
N TYR A 418 9.64 16.01 -17.30
CA TYR A 418 8.64 14.96 -17.17
C TYR A 418 7.22 15.50 -17.28
N ASP A 419 6.34 14.72 -17.90
CA ASP A 419 4.92 14.99 -17.99
C ASP A 419 4.14 14.67 -16.71
N VAL A 420 2.80 14.74 -16.78
CA VAL A 420 1.89 14.51 -15.65
C VAL A 420 1.99 13.11 -15.09
N ILE A 421 2.25 12.11 -15.94
CA ILE A 421 2.30 10.70 -15.57
C ILE A 421 3.74 10.20 -15.46
N GLY A 422 4.69 11.15 -15.39
CA GLY A 422 6.11 10.88 -15.23
C GLY A 422 6.81 10.31 -16.45
N GLN A 423 6.27 10.45 -17.67
CA GLN A 423 6.99 10.17 -18.91
C GLN A 423 7.94 11.31 -19.27
N TRP A 424 9.04 10.99 -19.94
CA TRP A 424 10.01 11.98 -20.40
C TRP A 424 9.49 12.69 -21.66
N ARG A 425 9.65 14.03 -21.74
CA ARG A 425 9.22 14.88 -22.86
C ARG A 425 10.35 15.27 -23.81
#